data_AF-A0A8J8Q4B7-F1
#
_entry.id   AF-A0A8J8Q4B7-F1
#
_cell.length_a   1.000
_cell.length_b   1.000
_cell.length_c   1.000
_cell.angle_alpha   90.00
_cell.angle_beta   90.00
_cell.angle_gamma   90.00
#
_symmetry.space_group_name_H-M   'P 1'
#
loop_
_entity.id
_entity.type
_entity.pdbx_description
1 polymer ?
#
loop_
_entity_poly.entity_id
_entity_poly.type
_entity_poly.pdbx_seq_one_letter_code
_entity_poly.pdbx_strand_id
1 'polypeptide(L)'
;MTQETPSRREWLRRVTVTTAVIGGASGAVAGTAIGDGRIDDETTTDSPKSGDESRVAPTDVRLTPVCAGEKHDSAVFCVTNDGTHEVTLEWRPVTPPEERIEFVDCQTVRVFGEFVDVILEATFVGPGGEIGNVIEPVGAVDGARTFDVRDLEQIPDDAIVGTAEAFRGDPVVPGAGDLTASNPAFDACQEEFFGEIIVGSDGDGADDATDDRDREPAERRDDADSAADDLQTLTVPPGATTCFPVEAPDGLIAVQLFREDDLLAERSSAVDVACPFPIPVERIGPVTLPTSVLDASLSATRD
;
A
#
# COMPACT_ATOMS: atom_id res chain seq x y z
N MET A 1 29.98 -28.00 17.49
CA MET A 1 29.37 -28.52 16.25
C MET A 1 28.70 -27.33 15.58
N THR A 2 29.33 -26.79 14.54
CA THR A 2 28.78 -25.69 13.75
C THR A 2 27.73 -26.27 12.81
N GLN A 3 26.46 -25.93 13.04
CA GLN A 3 25.38 -26.20 12.08
C GLN A 3 25.63 -25.32 10.86
N GLU A 4 25.93 -25.95 9.73
CA GLU A 4 25.93 -25.28 8.43
C GLU A 4 24.48 -24.92 8.08
N THR A 5 24.22 -23.62 7.95
CA THR A 5 22.95 -23.10 7.48
C THR A 5 22.77 -23.50 6.00
N PRO A 6 21.70 -24.21 5.63
CA PRO A 6 21.52 -24.68 4.25
C PRO A 6 21.33 -23.50 3.29
N SER A 7 21.92 -23.62 2.09
CA SER A 7 21.93 -22.52 1.12
C SER A 7 20.55 -22.32 0.47
N ARG A 8 20.26 -21.09 0.04
CA ARG A 8 19.04 -20.65 -0.68
C ARG A 8 18.57 -21.58 -1.81
N ARG A 9 19.48 -22.29 -2.48
CA ARG A 9 19.15 -23.27 -3.55
C ARG A 9 18.60 -24.60 -3.04
N GLU A 10 18.89 -24.94 -1.79
CA GLU A 10 18.47 -26.18 -1.15
C GLU A 10 17.05 -26.09 -0.61
N TRP A 11 16.62 -24.87 -0.22
CA TRP A 11 15.24 -24.58 0.16
C TRP A 11 14.28 -24.66 -1.04
N LEU A 12 14.67 -24.12 -2.21
CA LEU A 12 13.89 -24.21 -3.45
C LEU A 12 13.72 -25.65 -3.96
N ARG A 13 14.59 -26.58 -3.57
CA ARG A 13 14.44 -28.02 -3.88
C ARG A 13 13.54 -28.77 -2.90
N ARG A 14 13.18 -28.17 -1.75
CA ARG A 14 12.37 -28.81 -0.71
C ARG A 14 10.87 -28.53 -0.82
N VAL A 15 10.49 -27.50 -1.58
CA VAL A 15 9.08 -27.09 -1.78
C VAL A 15 8.43 -27.80 -3.00
N THR A 16 9.18 -28.62 -3.74
CA THR A 16 8.58 -29.50 -4.76
C THR A 16 8.22 -30.85 -4.11
N VAL A 17 6.96 -31.29 -4.30
CA VAL A 17 6.25 -32.46 -3.70
C VAL A 17 5.34 -31.99 -2.56
N THR A 18 4.05 -31.70 -2.77
CA THR A 18 3.02 -32.70 -3.07
C THR A 18 1.78 -32.03 -3.72
N THR A 19 1.74 -31.91 -5.04
CA THR A 19 0.49 -31.68 -5.78
C THR A 19 0.10 -32.98 -6.49
N ALA A 20 -0.96 -33.63 -5.97
CA ALA A 20 -1.59 -34.75 -6.65
C ALA A 20 -2.39 -34.21 -7.84
N VAL A 21 -1.79 -34.27 -9.04
CA VAL A 21 -2.48 -34.00 -10.30
C VAL A 21 -3.14 -35.31 -10.78
N ILE A 22 -4.46 -35.39 -10.65
CA ILE A 22 -5.32 -36.23 -11.49
C ILE A 22 -5.70 -35.31 -12.66
N GLY A 23 -5.24 -35.48 -13.90
CA GLY A 23 -5.31 -36.69 -14.71
C GLY A 23 -6.56 -36.63 -15.59
N GLY A 24 -6.55 -35.84 -16.67
CA GLY A 24 -7.66 -35.75 -17.64
C GLY A 24 -7.18 -35.19 -18.98
N ALA A 25 -7.23 -36.03 -20.00
CA ALA A 25 -6.50 -35.88 -21.26
C ALA A 25 -7.36 -35.41 -22.44
N SER A 26 -6.66 -34.91 -23.46
CA SER A 26 -6.93 -35.06 -24.91
C SER A 26 -7.77 -33.99 -25.62
N GLY A 27 -7.18 -33.39 -26.67
CA GLY A 27 -7.95 -32.77 -27.74
C GLY A 27 -7.18 -31.79 -28.63
N ALA A 28 -6.10 -32.22 -29.28
CA ALA A 28 -5.51 -31.46 -30.39
C ALA A 28 -6.34 -31.66 -31.67
N VAL A 29 -6.69 -30.58 -32.34
CA VAL A 29 -7.00 -30.59 -33.78
C VAL A 29 -6.32 -29.38 -34.43
N ALA A 30 -5.21 -29.65 -35.12
CA ALA A 30 -4.68 -28.81 -36.16
C ALA A 30 -5.41 -29.16 -37.48
N GLY A 31 -5.75 -28.13 -38.26
CA GLY A 31 -6.31 -28.31 -39.60
C GLY A 31 -6.26 -27.01 -40.39
N THR A 32 -5.16 -26.78 -41.10
CA THR A 32 -5.05 -25.83 -42.22
C THR A 32 -5.65 -26.41 -43.49
N ALA A 33 -6.49 -25.64 -44.23
CA ALA A 33 -6.34 -25.40 -45.67
C ALA A 33 -7.52 -24.60 -46.29
N ILE A 34 -7.17 -23.45 -46.89
CA ILE A 34 -7.48 -22.93 -48.24
C ILE A 34 -8.93 -23.04 -48.78
N GLY A 35 -9.52 -21.88 -49.10
CA GLY A 35 -10.64 -21.72 -50.03
C GLY A 35 -10.73 -20.28 -50.56
N ASP A 36 -10.44 -20.11 -51.85
CA ASP A 36 -10.46 -18.88 -52.66
C ASP A 36 -11.91 -18.44 -53.00
N GLY A 37 -12.17 -17.14 -53.18
CA GLY A 37 -13.51 -16.64 -53.54
C GLY A 37 -13.73 -15.13 -53.38
N ARG A 38 -13.27 -14.35 -54.35
CA ARG A 38 -13.59 -12.93 -54.62
C ARG A 38 -15.10 -12.68 -54.76
N ILE A 39 -15.64 -11.63 -54.12
CA ILE A 39 -16.66 -10.70 -54.67
C ILE A 39 -16.47 -9.32 -54.01
N ASP A 40 -16.32 -8.28 -54.83
CA ASP A 40 -16.25 -6.86 -54.50
C ASP A 40 -17.63 -6.33 -54.01
N ASP A 41 -17.71 -5.49 -52.96
CA ASP A 41 -18.64 -4.34 -52.98
C ASP A 41 -18.44 -3.32 -51.83
N GLU A 42 -18.49 -2.05 -52.25
CA GLU A 42 -18.89 -0.81 -51.58
C GLU A 42 -18.51 -0.46 -50.12
N THR A 43 -17.65 0.57 -50.04
CA THR A 43 -17.69 1.73 -49.13
C THR A 43 -18.78 1.74 -48.04
N THR A 44 -18.35 1.62 -46.79
CA THR A 44 -18.89 2.46 -45.71
C THR A 44 -17.81 2.70 -44.66
N THR A 45 -17.55 3.99 -44.46
CA THR A 45 -16.71 4.56 -43.42
C THR A 45 -17.35 4.31 -42.07
N ASP A 46 -16.82 3.37 -41.29
CA ASP A 46 -17.04 3.34 -39.85
C ASP A 46 -15.71 3.02 -39.18
N SER A 47 -15.00 4.10 -38.85
CA SER A 47 -13.92 4.06 -37.87
C SER A 47 -14.49 3.46 -36.58
N PRO A 48 -13.83 2.46 -35.97
CA PRO A 48 -14.26 1.98 -34.66
C PRO A 48 -14.20 3.16 -33.69
N LYS A 49 -15.36 3.45 -33.09
CA LYS A 49 -15.52 4.29 -31.90
C LYS A 49 -14.33 4.05 -30.98
N SER A 50 -13.59 5.12 -30.71
CA SER A 50 -12.67 5.23 -29.58
C SER A 50 -13.45 4.92 -28.30
N GLY A 51 -13.43 3.65 -27.91
CA GLY A 51 -13.64 3.26 -26.53
C GLY A 51 -12.33 3.51 -25.80
N ASP A 52 -12.32 4.53 -24.95
CA ASP A 52 -11.69 4.44 -23.64
C ASP A 52 -12.32 5.54 -22.78
N GLU A 53 -13.56 5.29 -22.35
CA GLU A 53 -14.11 5.98 -21.18
C GLU A 53 -13.29 5.51 -19.97
N SER A 54 -12.58 6.45 -19.36
CA SER A 54 -12.20 6.43 -17.94
C SER A 54 -11.65 5.11 -17.41
N ARG A 55 -10.54 4.65 -17.98
CA ARG A 55 -9.51 4.07 -17.12
C ARG A 55 -8.81 5.24 -16.48
N VAL A 56 -8.93 5.34 -15.15
CA VAL A 56 -8.09 6.25 -14.34
C VAL A 56 -6.66 6.02 -14.80
N ALA A 57 -6.11 6.98 -15.54
CA ALA A 57 -4.73 6.92 -15.97
C ALA A 57 -3.88 6.80 -14.69
N PRO A 58 -2.84 5.94 -14.65
CA PRO A 58 -1.93 5.93 -13.53
C PRO A 58 -1.50 7.37 -13.27
N THR A 59 -1.59 7.83 -12.02
CA THR A 59 -1.26 9.21 -11.69
C THR A 59 0.16 9.48 -12.16
N ASP A 60 0.31 10.28 -13.22
CA ASP A 60 1.61 10.65 -13.84
C ASP A 60 2.53 11.42 -12.89
N VAL A 61 2.14 11.56 -11.62
CA VAL A 61 2.80 12.32 -10.59
C VAL A 61 3.04 11.44 -9.38
N ARG A 62 4.29 11.40 -8.91
CA ARG A 62 4.69 10.71 -7.68
C ARG A 62 5.24 11.70 -6.66
N LEU A 63 4.76 11.62 -5.43
CA LEU A 63 5.34 12.29 -4.27
C LEU A 63 6.28 11.31 -3.55
N THR A 64 7.48 11.76 -3.22
CA THR A 64 8.50 10.92 -2.57
C THR A 64 9.19 11.71 -1.45
N PRO A 65 9.16 11.22 -0.20
CA PRO A 65 10.03 11.76 0.84
C PRO A 65 11.49 11.38 0.52
N VAL A 66 12.39 12.36 0.62
CA VAL A 66 13.80 12.16 0.25
C VAL A 66 14.70 12.12 1.47
N CYS A 67 14.47 13.01 2.42
CA CYS A 67 15.18 12.99 3.67
C CYS A 67 14.36 13.66 4.77
N ALA A 68 14.63 13.28 6.01
CA ALA A 68 14.13 13.96 7.20
C ALA A 68 15.30 14.36 8.09
N GLY A 69 15.21 15.55 8.69
CA GLY A 69 16.18 15.99 9.67
C GLY A 69 15.88 15.41 11.04
N GLU A 70 16.59 14.37 11.49
CA GLU A 70 16.53 13.97 12.91
C GLU A 70 16.98 15.08 13.88
N LYS A 71 17.72 16.07 13.36
CA LYS A 71 18.27 17.22 14.09
C LYS A 71 17.83 18.56 13.53
N HIS A 72 17.10 18.54 12.43
CA HIS A 72 16.71 19.72 11.68
C HIS A 72 15.20 19.64 11.54
N ASP A 73 14.49 20.68 11.98
CA ASP A 73 13.04 20.78 11.98
C ASP A 73 12.48 20.89 10.55
N SER A 74 12.98 20.07 9.62
CA SER A 74 12.63 20.06 8.21
C SER A 74 12.81 18.69 7.55
N ALA A 75 11.93 18.43 6.60
CA ALA A 75 11.96 17.29 5.69
C ALA A 75 11.99 17.78 4.24
N VAL A 76 12.43 16.93 3.32
CA VAL A 76 12.40 17.23 1.89
C VAL A 76 11.52 16.24 1.18
N PHE A 77 10.60 16.77 0.40
CA PHE A 77 9.77 16.00 -0.51
C PHE A 77 10.12 16.37 -1.94
N CYS A 78 10.08 15.37 -2.82
CA CYS A 78 10.24 15.56 -4.25
C CYS A 78 8.99 15.06 -4.96
N VAL A 79 8.54 15.83 -5.95
CA VAL A 79 7.46 15.46 -6.84
C VAL A 79 8.03 15.20 -8.22
N THR A 80 7.80 14.01 -8.74
CA THR A 80 8.20 13.60 -10.09
C THR A 80 6.98 13.58 -11.00
N ASN A 81 7.05 14.27 -12.13
CA ASN A 81 6.02 14.23 -13.17
C ASN A 81 6.53 13.38 -14.34
N ASP A 82 6.06 12.14 -14.47
CA ASP A 82 6.35 11.25 -15.60
C ASP A 82 5.45 11.52 -16.82
N GLY A 83 4.50 12.45 -16.70
CA GLY A 83 3.57 12.83 -17.75
C GLY A 83 4.22 13.61 -18.87
N THR A 84 3.44 13.82 -19.93
CA THR A 84 3.88 14.54 -21.15
C THR A 84 3.61 16.05 -21.11
N HIS A 85 2.88 16.52 -20.09
CA HIS A 85 2.52 17.92 -19.92
C HIS A 85 3.01 18.46 -18.59
N GLU A 86 3.22 19.77 -18.51
CA GLU A 86 3.45 20.45 -17.25
C GLU A 86 2.22 20.33 -16.36
N VAL A 87 2.44 20.11 -15.07
CA VAL A 87 1.37 20.02 -14.08
C VAL A 87 1.56 21.08 -13.00
N THR A 88 0.47 21.72 -12.63
CA THR A 88 0.39 22.58 -11.46
C THR A 88 -0.34 21.82 -10.38
N LEU A 89 0.27 21.74 -9.20
CA LEU A 89 -0.18 20.96 -8.06
C LEU A 89 -0.29 21.88 -6.85
N GLU A 90 -1.12 21.47 -5.92
CA GLU A 90 -1.29 22.14 -4.64
C GLU A 90 -0.84 21.19 -3.54
N TRP A 91 -0.20 21.69 -2.49
CA TRP A 91 0.22 20.84 -1.39
C TRP A 91 0.12 21.56 -0.06
N ARG A 92 0.05 20.77 1.01
CA ARG A 92 0.14 21.27 2.38
C ARG A 92 0.85 20.29 3.30
N PRO A 93 1.59 20.79 4.30
CA PRO A 93 2.02 19.96 5.41
C PRO A 93 0.83 19.60 6.30
N VAL A 94 0.81 18.36 6.78
CA VAL A 94 -0.15 17.87 7.77
C VAL A 94 0.60 17.03 8.80
N THR A 95 0.03 16.90 10.00
CA THR A 95 0.50 15.91 10.97
C THR A 95 0.39 14.53 10.33
N PRO A 96 1.44 13.68 10.40
CA PRO A 96 1.36 12.31 9.91
C PRO A 96 0.16 11.59 10.54
N PRO A 97 -0.57 10.77 9.76
CA PRO A 97 -1.62 9.95 10.34
C PRO A 97 -1.01 9.03 11.40
N GLU A 98 -1.70 8.87 12.53
CA GLU A 98 -1.31 7.88 13.53
C GLU A 98 -1.29 6.50 12.86
N GLU A 99 -0.16 5.79 13.02
CA GLU A 99 0.01 4.45 12.49
C GLU A 99 -1.02 3.52 13.14
N ARG A 100 -1.79 2.83 12.31
CA ARG A 100 -2.84 1.92 12.76
C ARG A 100 -3.30 1.02 11.63
N ILE A 101 -3.93 -0.07 12.02
CA ILE A 101 -4.61 -1.00 11.13
C ILE A 101 -6.09 -0.93 11.48
N GLU A 102 -6.92 -0.59 10.51
CA GLU A 102 -8.37 -0.50 10.64
C GLU A 102 -9.04 -1.60 9.81
N PHE A 103 -9.88 -2.42 10.46
CA PHE A 103 -10.77 -3.34 9.76
C PHE A 103 -12.03 -2.57 9.35
N VAL A 104 -12.19 -2.34 8.05
CA VAL A 104 -13.33 -1.57 7.49
C VAL A 104 -14.57 -2.45 7.47
N ASP A 105 -14.39 -3.70 7.06
CA ASP A 105 -15.41 -4.76 7.09
C ASP A 105 -14.72 -6.13 7.19
N CYS A 106 -15.47 -7.23 6.98
CA CYS A 106 -14.96 -8.59 7.11
C CYS A 106 -13.85 -8.95 6.11
N GLN A 107 -13.74 -8.25 4.98
CA GLN A 107 -12.83 -8.56 3.87
C GLN A 107 -11.88 -7.41 3.55
N THR A 108 -12.11 -6.23 4.13
CA THR A 108 -11.39 -5.01 3.81
C THR A 108 -10.60 -4.48 5.01
N VAL A 109 -9.29 -4.31 4.82
CA VAL A 109 -8.37 -3.74 5.81
C VAL A 109 -7.74 -2.47 5.27
N ARG A 110 -7.66 -1.43 6.10
CA ARG A 110 -6.97 -0.19 5.80
C ARG A 110 -5.79 -0.02 6.75
N VAL A 111 -4.60 0.16 6.19
CA VAL A 111 -3.35 0.33 6.93
C VAL A 111 -2.86 1.76 6.75
N PHE A 112 -2.50 2.40 7.85
CA PHE A 112 -1.92 3.74 7.89
C PHE A 112 -0.52 3.66 8.49
N GLY A 113 0.44 4.29 7.81
CA GLY A 113 1.85 4.29 8.20
C GLY A 113 2.78 4.03 7.02
N GLU A 114 4.05 3.77 7.33
CA GLU A 114 5.08 3.41 6.35
C GLU A 114 5.63 2.03 6.71
N PHE A 115 5.30 1.05 5.87
CA PHE A 115 5.62 -0.36 6.06
C PHE A 115 6.17 -0.93 4.77
N VAL A 116 7.26 -1.69 4.86
CA VAL A 116 7.88 -2.34 3.69
C VAL A 116 7.06 -3.55 3.23
N ASP A 117 6.27 -4.14 4.13
CA ASP A 117 5.33 -5.21 3.79
C ASP A 117 4.17 -5.24 4.81
N VAL A 118 3.05 -5.81 4.37
CA VAL A 118 1.89 -6.11 5.20
C VAL A 118 1.50 -7.55 4.93
N ILE A 119 1.26 -8.34 5.97
CA ILE A 119 0.78 -9.71 5.87
C ILE A 119 -0.66 -9.75 6.39
N LEU A 120 -1.55 -10.32 5.60
CA LEU A 120 -2.93 -10.60 6.00
C LEU A 120 -3.09 -12.10 6.27
N GLU A 121 -3.72 -12.44 7.39
CA GLU A 121 -4.24 -13.78 7.65
C GLU A 121 -5.75 -13.77 7.40
N ALA A 122 -6.18 -14.55 6.42
CA ALA A 122 -7.58 -14.68 6.03
C ALA A 122 -8.08 -16.13 6.15
N THR A 123 -9.30 -16.28 6.65
CA THR A 123 -9.97 -17.57 6.87
C THR A 123 -11.07 -17.77 5.83
N PHE A 124 -11.21 -18.98 5.29
CA PHE A 124 -12.23 -19.33 4.30
C PHE A 124 -12.78 -20.75 4.52
N VAL A 125 -13.90 -21.06 3.87
CA VAL A 125 -14.50 -22.41 3.85
C VAL A 125 -14.47 -22.95 2.42
N GLY A 126 -13.69 -24.01 2.21
CA GLY A 126 -13.57 -24.65 0.90
C GLY A 126 -14.83 -25.41 0.46
N PRO A 127 -14.89 -25.85 -0.82
CA PRO A 127 -16.08 -26.48 -1.41
C PRO A 127 -16.58 -27.75 -0.71
N GLY A 128 -15.75 -28.42 0.10
CA GLY A 128 -16.12 -29.59 0.90
C GLY A 128 -16.48 -29.26 2.35
N GLY A 129 -16.58 -27.99 2.72
CA GLY A 129 -16.79 -27.53 4.10
C GLY A 129 -15.51 -27.53 4.94
N GLU A 130 -14.35 -27.73 4.34
CA GLU A 130 -13.07 -27.63 5.02
C GLU A 130 -12.72 -26.17 5.35
N ILE A 131 -12.26 -25.93 6.58
CA ILE A 131 -11.80 -24.62 7.03
C ILE A 131 -10.34 -24.47 6.63
N GLY A 132 -10.01 -23.37 5.95
CA GLY A 132 -8.66 -23.03 5.53
C GLY A 132 -8.25 -21.64 6.01
N ASN A 133 -6.95 -21.45 6.20
CA ASN A 133 -6.34 -20.14 6.42
C ASN A 133 -5.30 -19.89 5.32
N VAL A 134 -5.27 -18.67 4.81
CA VAL A 134 -4.23 -18.15 3.91
C VAL A 134 -3.51 -17.02 4.63
N ILE A 135 -2.19 -17.05 4.60
CA ILE A 135 -1.33 -15.99 5.13
C ILE A 135 -0.56 -15.43 3.94
N GLU A 136 -0.89 -14.19 3.55
CA GLU A 136 -0.41 -13.62 2.30
C GLU A 136 0.24 -12.25 2.53
N PRO A 137 1.48 -12.02 2.05
CA PRO A 137 2.04 -10.68 1.94
C PRO A 137 1.34 -9.89 0.83
N VAL A 138 0.81 -8.72 1.18
CA VAL A 138 0.06 -7.84 0.27
C VAL A 138 0.88 -6.61 -0.18
N GLY A 139 2.12 -6.53 0.29
CA GLY A 139 3.12 -5.55 -0.12
C GLY A 139 3.13 -4.27 0.72
N ALA A 140 4.02 -3.36 0.33
CA ALA A 140 4.31 -2.13 1.06
C ALA A 140 3.11 -1.18 1.21
N VAL A 141 3.19 -0.35 2.25
CA VAL A 141 2.28 0.76 2.53
C VAL A 141 3.09 2.02 2.73
N ASP A 142 2.68 3.09 2.05
CA ASP A 142 3.32 4.40 2.12
C ASP A 142 2.21 5.45 2.34
N GLY A 143 2.05 5.88 3.60
CA GLY A 143 1.00 6.77 4.07
C GLY A 143 -0.28 6.02 4.45
N ALA A 144 -1.07 5.61 3.45
CA ALA A 144 -2.28 4.83 3.66
C ALA A 144 -2.59 3.93 2.46
N ARG A 145 -2.99 2.68 2.73
CA ARG A 145 -3.41 1.73 1.70
C ARG A 145 -4.58 0.90 2.20
N THR A 146 -5.51 0.63 1.30
CA THR A 146 -6.64 -0.27 1.53
C THR A 146 -6.40 -1.57 0.76
N PHE A 147 -6.66 -2.69 1.42
CA PHE A 147 -6.59 -4.03 0.88
C PHE A 147 -7.97 -4.65 0.99
N ASP A 148 -8.50 -5.13 -0.12
CA ASP A 148 -9.72 -5.93 -0.19
C ASP A 148 -9.31 -7.35 -0.59
N VAL A 149 -9.74 -8.35 0.17
CA VAL A 149 -9.45 -9.76 -0.11
C VAL A 149 -9.79 -10.16 -1.55
N ARG A 150 -10.86 -9.60 -2.12
CA ARG A 150 -11.35 -9.92 -3.47
C ARG A 150 -10.42 -9.42 -4.57
N ASP A 151 -9.54 -8.47 -4.24
CA ASP A 151 -8.55 -7.95 -5.18
C ASP A 151 -7.23 -8.76 -5.13
N LEU A 152 -7.11 -9.73 -4.22
CA LEU A 152 -5.90 -10.50 -3.98
C LEU A 152 -6.03 -11.89 -4.61
N GLU A 153 -5.34 -12.12 -5.73
CA GLU A 153 -5.44 -13.36 -6.53
C GLU A 153 -5.18 -14.67 -5.76
N GLN A 154 -4.50 -14.58 -4.61
CA GLN A 154 -4.05 -15.71 -3.81
C GLN A 154 -5.00 -16.04 -2.65
N ILE A 155 -5.94 -15.14 -2.36
CA ILE A 155 -6.93 -15.31 -1.29
C ILE A 155 -8.30 -15.57 -1.94
N PRO A 156 -9.07 -16.57 -1.46
CA PRO A 156 -10.43 -16.78 -1.94
C PRO A 156 -11.34 -15.55 -1.73
N ASP A 157 -12.20 -15.26 -2.71
CA ASP A 157 -13.13 -14.12 -2.67
C ASP A 157 -14.11 -14.13 -1.48
N ASP A 158 -14.32 -15.29 -0.86
CA ASP A 158 -15.19 -15.51 0.31
C ASP A 158 -14.42 -15.58 1.63
N ALA A 159 -13.10 -15.34 1.61
CA ALA A 159 -12.30 -15.30 2.82
C ALA A 159 -12.56 -14.02 3.62
N ILE A 160 -12.51 -14.13 4.93
CA ILE A 160 -12.58 -13.01 5.88
C ILE A 160 -11.21 -12.77 6.51
N VAL A 161 -10.82 -11.52 6.72
CA VAL A 161 -9.53 -11.19 7.34
C VAL A 161 -9.65 -11.28 8.86
N GLY A 162 -8.81 -12.12 9.46
CA GLY A 162 -8.74 -12.30 10.92
C GLY A 162 -7.66 -11.44 11.57
N THR A 163 -6.47 -11.41 10.97
CA THR A 163 -5.31 -10.69 11.51
C THR A 163 -4.60 -9.95 10.39
N ALA A 164 -4.04 -8.80 10.72
CA ALA A 164 -3.15 -8.05 9.84
C ALA A 164 -1.91 -7.62 10.62
N GLU A 165 -0.74 -7.79 9.99
CA GLU A 165 0.57 -7.44 10.52
C GLU A 165 1.29 -6.54 9.54
N ALA A 166 1.90 -5.47 10.03
CA ALA A 166 2.65 -4.52 9.23
C ALA A 166 4.11 -4.45 9.72
N PHE A 167 5.05 -4.39 8.76
CA PHE A 167 6.48 -4.59 8.99
C PHE A 167 7.30 -3.44 8.43
N ARG A 168 8.34 -3.02 9.16
CA ARG A 168 9.27 -1.96 8.73
C ARG A 168 10.59 -2.51 8.17
N GLY A 169 10.85 -3.82 8.21
CA GLY A 169 12.10 -4.44 7.74
C GLY A 169 11.95 -5.75 6.96
N ASP A 170 13.04 -6.19 6.31
CA ASP A 170 13.15 -7.42 5.50
C ASP A 170 13.10 -8.73 6.31
N PRO A 171 12.90 -9.88 5.64
CA PRO A 171 11.63 -10.59 5.54
C PRO A 171 11.19 -11.22 6.86
N VAL A 172 9.88 -11.17 7.12
CA VAL A 172 9.34 -11.40 8.46
C VAL A 172 8.45 -12.64 8.53
N VAL A 173 8.57 -13.35 9.65
CA VAL A 173 7.74 -14.51 9.99
C VAL A 173 6.41 -13.98 10.52
N PRO A 174 5.24 -14.51 10.12
CA PRO A 174 3.96 -14.19 10.76
C PRO A 174 4.06 -14.31 12.29
N GLY A 175 3.41 -13.38 13.00
CA GLY A 175 3.46 -13.23 14.46
C GLY A 175 4.58 -12.34 14.98
N ALA A 176 5.27 -11.58 14.11
CA ALA A 176 6.36 -10.69 14.49
C ALA A 176 6.21 -9.27 13.91
N GLY A 177 4.98 -8.88 13.56
CA GLY A 177 4.63 -7.53 13.11
C GLY A 177 5.14 -6.44 14.05
N ASP A 178 5.65 -5.36 13.47
CA ASP A 178 5.93 -4.14 14.22
C ASP A 178 4.63 -3.47 14.69
N LEU A 179 3.56 -3.67 13.91
CA LEU A 179 2.19 -3.33 14.25
C LEU A 179 1.30 -4.52 13.89
N THR A 180 0.46 -4.93 14.84
CA THR A 180 -0.46 -6.06 14.67
C THR A 180 -1.86 -5.64 15.14
N ALA A 181 -2.88 -6.05 14.40
CA ALA A 181 -4.26 -5.89 14.81
C ALA A 181 -5.08 -7.13 14.41
N SER A 182 -6.07 -7.45 15.24
CA SER A 182 -7.04 -8.51 14.99
C SER A 182 -8.40 -7.90 14.69
N ASN A 183 -9.17 -8.56 13.82
CA ASN A 183 -10.49 -8.11 13.43
C ASN A 183 -11.45 -8.17 14.64
N PRO A 184 -11.95 -7.03 15.15
CA PRO A 184 -12.81 -7.03 16.33
C PRO A 184 -14.19 -7.64 16.06
N ALA A 185 -14.57 -7.77 14.79
CA ALA A 185 -15.82 -8.38 14.35
C ALA A 185 -15.63 -9.81 13.82
N PHE A 186 -14.49 -10.45 14.05
CA PHE A 186 -14.15 -11.74 13.43
C PHE A 186 -15.22 -12.82 13.63
N ASP A 187 -15.69 -13.01 14.86
CA ASP A 187 -16.75 -13.98 15.17
C ASP A 187 -18.06 -13.65 14.42
N ALA A 188 -18.44 -12.37 14.36
CA ALA A 188 -19.63 -11.94 13.62
C ALA A 188 -19.48 -12.12 12.11
N CYS A 189 -18.28 -11.90 11.57
CA CYS A 189 -17.95 -12.16 10.17
C CYS A 189 -18.05 -13.64 9.84
N GLN A 190 -17.64 -14.53 10.74
CA GLN A 190 -17.80 -15.98 10.54
C GLN A 190 -19.28 -16.38 10.49
N GLU A 191 -20.11 -15.84 11.39
CA GLU A 191 -21.56 -16.08 11.35
C GLU A 191 -22.20 -15.56 10.05
N GLU A 192 -21.75 -14.41 9.55
CA GLU A 192 -22.27 -13.82 8.31
C GLU A 192 -21.85 -14.62 7.06
N PHE A 193 -20.57 -14.96 6.94
CA PHE A 193 -20.01 -15.59 5.73
C PHE A 193 -20.16 -17.12 5.73
N PHE A 194 -20.04 -17.75 6.90
CA PHE A 194 -20.03 -19.22 7.03
C PHE A 194 -21.30 -19.77 7.69
N GLY A 195 -22.11 -18.91 8.30
CA GLY A 195 -23.34 -19.32 9.00
C GLY A 195 -23.11 -19.88 10.40
N GLU A 196 -21.86 -20.03 10.83
CA GLU A 196 -21.46 -20.47 12.16
C GLU A 196 -20.04 -19.99 12.49
N ILE A 197 -19.71 -19.88 13.79
CA ILE A 197 -18.35 -19.61 14.25
C ILE A 197 -17.55 -20.92 14.15
N ILE A 198 -16.56 -20.92 13.26
CA ILE A 198 -15.73 -22.08 12.91
C ILE A 198 -14.34 -22.05 13.55
N VAL A 199 -13.87 -20.85 13.93
CA VAL A 199 -12.61 -20.57 14.63
C VAL A 199 -12.95 -19.71 15.85
N GLY A 200 -12.70 -20.23 17.05
CA GLY A 200 -12.94 -19.48 18.28
C GLY A 200 -11.85 -18.44 18.52
N SER A 201 -12.23 -17.25 18.95
CA SER A 201 -11.32 -16.17 19.38
C SER A 201 -10.59 -16.44 20.71
N ASP A 202 -10.57 -17.69 21.19
CA ASP A 202 -9.92 -18.09 22.44
C ASP A 202 -8.39 -18.10 22.26
N GLY A 203 -7.80 -16.91 22.36
CA GLY A 203 -6.36 -16.73 22.52
C GLY A 203 -5.87 -17.40 23.80
N ASP A 204 -4.76 -18.14 23.68
CA ASP A 204 -3.96 -18.59 24.81
C ASP A 204 -3.67 -17.43 25.76
N GLY A 205 -4.04 -17.61 27.03
CA GLY A 205 -4.11 -16.56 28.02
C GLY A 205 -2.79 -15.84 28.33
N ALA A 206 -2.91 -14.53 28.51
CA ALA A 206 -2.13 -13.79 29.49
C ALA A 206 -3.08 -12.84 30.23
N ASP A 207 -3.18 -13.06 31.53
CA ASP A 207 -3.89 -12.22 32.49
C ASP A 207 -3.42 -10.75 32.37
N ASP A 208 -4.35 -9.81 32.22
CA ASP A 208 -4.26 -8.56 32.97
C ASP A 208 -5.65 -8.00 33.28
N ALA A 209 -6.13 -8.35 34.46
CA ALA A 209 -7.20 -7.61 35.11
C ALA A 209 -6.59 -6.39 35.81
N THR A 210 -6.61 -5.24 35.15
CA THR A 210 -6.52 -3.92 35.81
C THR A 210 -7.80 -3.16 35.50
N ASP A 211 -8.81 -3.27 36.38
CA ASP A 211 -9.19 -2.24 37.36
C ASP A 211 -9.48 -0.88 36.70
N ASP A 212 -10.70 -0.79 36.17
CA ASP A 212 -11.43 0.42 35.88
C ASP A 212 -11.36 1.40 37.06
N ARG A 213 -10.57 2.46 36.91
CA ARG A 213 -10.75 3.69 37.70
C ARG A 213 -10.75 4.90 36.79
N ASP A 214 -11.96 5.39 36.57
CA ASP A 214 -12.32 6.81 36.62
C ASP A 214 -11.22 7.76 36.13
N ARG A 215 -11.04 7.82 34.81
CA ARG A 215 -10.44 9.00 34.18
C ARG A 215 -11.55 9.75 33.46
N GLU A 216 -12.02 10.81 34.10
CA GLU A 216 -12.94 11.78 33.55
C GLU A 216 -12.53 12.15 32.11
N PRO A 217 -13.50 12.29 31.18
CA PRO A 217 -13.19 12.78 29.85
C PRO A 217 -12.69 14.22 30.00
N ALA A 218 -11.38 14.41 29.84
CA ALA A 218 -10.84 15.73 29.60
C ALA A 218 -11.49 16.22 28.30
N GLU A 219 -12.35 17.22 28.42
CA GLU A 219 -12.86 17.99 27.30
C GLU A 219 -11.66 18.43 26.45
N ARG A 220 -11.42 17.70 25.36
CA ARG A 220 -10.52 18.17 24.31
C ARG A 220 -11.20 19.41 23.77
N ARG A 221 -10.63 20.56 24.11
CA ARG A 221 -10.88 21.77 23.37
C ARG A 221 -10.40 21.48 21.96
N ASP A 222 -11.37 21.33 21.06
CA ASP A 222 -11.16 21.48 19.62
C ASP A 222 -10.75 22.93 19.36
N ASP A 223 -9.54 23.29 19.79
CA ASP A 223 -8.75 24.34 19.19
C ASP A 223 -8.02 23.68 18.01
N ALA A 224 -8.79 23.05 17.10
CA ALA A 224 -8.39 22.88 15.71
C ALA A 224 -8.45 24.29 15.10
N ASP A 225 -7.47 25.10 15.49
CA ASP A 225 -7.22 26.39 14.87
C ASP A 225 -7.08 26.10 13.39
N SER A 226 -7.95 26.75 12.62
CA SER A 226 -8.21 26.44 11.24
C SER A 226 -6.93 26.69 10.42
N ALA A 227 -6.18 25.63 10.15
CA ALA A 227 -5.23 25.58 9.04
C ALA A 227 -5.93 25.03 7.77
N ALA A 228 -7.16 25.48 7.52
CA ALA A 228 -7.52 25.86 6.16
C ALA A 228 -6.89 27.26 6.00
N ASP A 229 -5.89 27.50 5.15
CA ASP A 229 -6.18 27.79 3.75
C ASP A 229 -4.92 28.00 2.88
N ASP A 230 -3.71 27.71 3.35
CA ASP A 230 -2.51 28.03 2.56
C ASP A 230 -2.00 26.79 1.81
N LEU A 231 -2.80 26.33 0.84
CA LEU A 231 -2.31 25.42 -0.20
C LEU A 231 -1.15 26.12 -0.92
N GLN A 232 0.01 25.46 -0.92
CA GLN A 232 1.18 25.95 -1.64
C GLN A 232 1.18 25.40 -3.06
N THR A 233 1.42 26.26 -4.04
CA THR A 233 1.45 25.84 -5.45
C THR A 233 2.84 25.35 -5.84
N LEU A 234 2.88 24.23 -6.56
CA LEU A 234 4.08 23.65 -7.15
C LEU A 234 3.84 23.34 -8.63
N THR A 235 4.71 23.87 -9.50
CA THR A 235 4.69 23.53 -10.93
C THR A 235 5.82 22.55 -11.24
N VAL A 236 5.48 21.42 -11.87
CA VAL A 236 6.43 20.36 -12.22
C VAL A 236 6.40 20.13 -13.73
N PRO A 237 7.49 20.46 -14.46
CA PRO A 237 7.59 20.21 -15.90
C PRO A 237 7.48 18.71 -16.24
N PRO A 238 7.13 18.35 -17.48
CA PRO A 238 7.05 16.95 -17.90
C PRO A 238 8.43 16.29 -17.87
N GLY A 239 8.49 15.07 -17.32
CA GLY A 239 9.72 14.29 -17.16
C GLY A 239 10.70 14.85 -16.13
N ALA A 240 10.25 15.76 -15.24
CA ALA A 240 11.10 16.42 -14.26
C ALA A 240 10.71 16.05 -12.82
N THR A 241 11.67 16.25 -11.92
CA THR A 241 11.48 16.14 -10.47
C THR A 241 11.75 17.48 -9.81
N THR A 242 10.79 17.99 -9.03
CA THR A 242 10.94 19.22 -8.25
C THR A 242 10.88 18.91 -6.77
N CYS A 243 11.89 19.34 -6.02
CA CYS A 243 11.99 19.11 -4.58
C CYS A 243 11.78 20.40 -3.79
N PHE A 244 11.12 20.28 -2.64
CA PHE A 244 10.83 21.39 -1.74
C PHE A 244 10.99 20.98 -0.26
N PRO A 245 11.49 21.88 0.59
CA PRO A 245 11.56 21.64 2.02
C PRO A 245 10.20 21.89 2.68
N VAL A 246 9.96 21.18 3.77
CA VAL A 246 8.77 21.30 4.61
C VAL A 246 9.23 21.37 6.06
N GLU A 247 8.65 22.27 6.86
CA GLU A 247 8.94 22.35 8.28
C GLU A 247 8.33 21.16 9.04
N ALA A 248 9.12 20.59 9.94
CA ALA A 248 8.78 19.42 10.75
C ALA A 248 9.24 19.65 12.20
N PRO A 249 8.69 20.66 12.92
CA PRO A 249 9.13 21.03 14.26
C PRO A 249 8.97 19.92 15.30
N ASP A 250 8.02 19.00 15.07
CA ASP A 250 7.75 17.85 15.93
C ASP A 250 8.38 16.55 15.40
N GLY A 251 9.33 16.67 14.46
CA GLY A 251 10.09 15.56 13.89
C GLY A 251 9.47 14.95 12.64
N LEU A 252 8.29 14.32 12.75
CA LEU A 252 7.60 13.74 11.60
C LEU A 252 6.56 14.70 11.02
N ILE A 253 6.56 14.84 9.70
CA ILE A 253 5.57 15.60 8.96
C ILE A 253 5.08 14.79 7.76
N ALA A 254 3.82 14.95 7.37
CA ALA A 254 3.31 14.43 6.12
C ALA A 254 2.96 15.56 5.14
N VAL A 255 2.99 15.25 3.86
CA VAL A 255 2.59 16.15 2.78
C VAL A 255 1.42 15.52 2.05
N GLN A 256 0.32 16.27 1.97
CA GLN A 256 -0.78 15.97 1.06
C GLN A 256 -0.58 16.76 -0.23
N LEU A 257 -0.67 16.07 -1.36
CA LEU A 257 -0.53 16.60 -2.71
C LEU A 257 -1.88 16.51 -3.43
N PHE A 258 -2.32 17.62 -4.00
CA PHE A 258 -3.61 17.80 -4.65
C PHE A 258 -3.44 18.25 -6.10
N ARG A 259 -4.46 17.97 -6.91
CA ARG A 259 -4.67 18.56 -8.24
C ARG A 259 -6.15 18.82 -8.39
N GLU A 260 -6.53 20.07 -8.68
CA GLU A 260 -7.93 20.42 -8.90
C GLU A 260 -8.83 19.97 -7.73
N ASP A 261 -8.38 20.22 -6.49
CA ASP A 261 -8.99 19.79 -5.22
C ASP A 261 -9.00 18.27 -4.95
N ASP A 262 -8.60 17.42 -5.89
CA ASP A 262 -8.48 15.97 -5.69
C ASP A 262 -7.14 15.61 -5.02
N LEU A 263 -7.21 14.86 -3.90
CA LEU A 263 -6.02 14.32 -3.22
C LEU A 263 -5.37 13.25 -4.11
N LEU A 264 -4.15 13.53 -4.59
CA LEU A 264 -3.37 12.61 -5.42
C LEU A 264 -2.51 11.67 -4.58
N ALA A 265 -1.87 12.18 -3.53
CA ALA A 265 -0.96 11.42 -2.69
C ALA A 265 -0.83 12.05 -1.30
N GLU A 266 -0.57 11.20 -0.31
CA GLU A 266 -0.15 11.61 1.03
C GLU A 266 1.10 10.81 1.40
N ARG A 267 2.16 11.48 1.85
CA ARG A 267 3.45 10.84 2.20
C ARG A 267 4.01 11.43 3.47
N SER A 268 4.51 10.57 4.36
CA SER A 268 5.18 11.04 5.57
C SER A 268 6.68 11.20 5.32
N SER A 269 7.35 11.89 6.23
CA SER A 269 8.80 12.08 6.19
C SER A 269 9.57 10.94 6.86
N ALA A 270 8.95 9.78 7.15
CA ALA A 270 9.56 8.70 7.91
C ALA A 270 10.57 7.85 7.10
N VAL A 271 11.53 8.54 6.47
CA VAL A 271 12.64 7.94 5.73
C VAL A 271 13.89 7.83 6.59
N ASP A 272 14.62 6.71 6.46
CA ASP A 272 15.91 6.45 7.12
C ASP A 272 17.10 7.23 6.51
N VAL A 273 16.82 8.38 5.88
CA VAL A 273 17.81 9.21 5.20
C VAL A 273 17.86 10.58 5.86
N ALA A 274 18.97 10.87 6.53
CA ALA A 274 19.18 12.18 7.14
C ALA A 274 19.45 13.26 6.08
N CYS A 275 18.81 14.43 6.22
CA CYS A 275 19.09 15.55 5.32
C CYS A 275 20.53 16.06 5.49
N PRO A 276 21.31 16.23 4.40
CA PRO A 276 22.74 16.49 4.50
C PRO A 276 23.10 17.89 5.04
N PHE A 277 22.17 18.85 5.06
CA PHE A 277 22.37 20.23 5.53
C PHE A 277 21.05 20.85 6.02
N PRO A 278 21.07 21.92 6.84
CA PRO A 278 19.87 22.72 7.06
C PRO A 278 19.43 23.34 5.73
N ILE A 279 18.24 22.98 5.27
CA ILE A 279 17.68 23.50 4.03
C ILE A 279 16.89 24.76 4.39
N PRO A 280 17.30 25.94 3.91
CA PRO A 280 16.53 27.15 4.15
C PRO A 280 15.16 27.00 3.50
N VAL A 281 14.09 27.14 4.30
CA VAL A 281 12.69 27.05 3.87
C VAL A 281 12.27 28.30 3.07
N GLU A 282 13.13 29.31 2.99
CA GLU A 282 12.86 30.58 2.32
C GLU A 282 12.95 30.46 0.79
N ARG A 283 11.85 30.00 0.20
CA ARG A 283 11.41 29.99 -1.22
C ARG A 283 11.36 28.60 -1.84
N ILE A 284 10.13 28.25 -2.25
CA ILE A 284 9.81 27.24 -3.25
C ILE A 284 10.67 27.53 -4.49
N GLY A 285 11.72 26.74 -4.63
CA GLY A 285 12.67 26.78 -5.73
C GLY A 285 13.34 25.41 -5.78
N PRO A 286 13.81 24.97 -6.95
CA PRO A 286 14.39 23.63 -7.09
C PRO A 286 15.57 23.48 -6.13
N VAL A 287 15.39 22.65 -5.09
CA VAL A 287 16.49 22.28 -4.21
C VAL A 287 17.41 21.37 -5.01
N THR A 288 18.66 21.80 -5.20
CA THR A 288 19.67 20.94 -5.82
C THR A 288 20.21 20.00 -4.74
N LEU A 289 19.61 18.82 -4.63
CA LEU A 289 20.13 17.78 -3.75
C LEU A 289 21.32 17.08 -4.40
N PRO A 290 22.29 16.56 -3.62
CA PRO A 290 23.33 15.70 -4.15
C PRO A 290 22.67 14.48 -4.84
N THR A 291 23.15 14.11 -6.03
CA THR A 291 22.62 12.98 -6.80
C THR A 291 22.58 11.69 -5.97
N SER A 292 23.52 11.50 -5.04
CA SER A 292 23.55 10.34 -4.14
C SER A 292 22.35 10.24 -3.19
N VAL A 293 21.74 11.37 -2.81
CA VAL A 293 20.56 11.39 -1.94
C VAL A 293 19.30 11.12 -2.76
N LEU A 294 19.20 11.72 -3.95
CA LEU A 294 18.10 11.47 -4.90
C LEU A 294 18.07 10.01 -5.37
N ASP A 295 19.22 9.44 -5.72
CA ASP A 295 19.30 8.06 -6.19
C ASP A 295 18.94 7.05 -5.10
N ALA A 296 19.30 7.32 -3.83
CA ALA A 296 18.95 6.45 -2.71
C ALA A 296 17.42 6.39 -2.50
N SER A 297 16.75 7.54 -2.51
CA SER A 297 15.30 7.63 -2.29
C SER A 297 14.47 7.17 -3.49
N LEU A 298 14.93 7.45 -4.73
CA LEU A 298 14.24 7.03 -5.96
C LEU A 298 14.43 5.54 -6.27
N SER A 299 15.47 4.90 -5.73
CA SER A 299 15.66 3.45 -5.86
C SER A 299 14.80 2.68 -4.86
N ALA A 300 14.55 3.23 -3.66
CA ALA A 300 13.72 2.60 -2.64
C ALA A 300 12.22 2.51 -3.01
N THR A 301 11.76 3.31 -3.98
CA THR A 301 10.35 3.34 -4.44
C THR A 301 10.10 2.60 -5.76
N ARG A 302 11.11 1.89 -6.29
CA ARG A 302 11.07 1.25 -7.62
C ARG A 302 11.02 -0.28 -7.62
N ASP A 303 10.99 -0.91 -6.44
CA ASP A 303 10.84 -2.36 -6.28
C ASP A 303 9.42 -2.73 -5.84
#